data_AF-A9FXU5-F1
#
_entry.id   AF-A9FXU5-F1
#
_cell.length_a   1.000
_cell.length_b   1.000
_cell.length_c   1.000
_cell.angle_alpha   90.00
_cell.angle_beta   90.00
_cell.angle_gamma   90.00
#
_symmetry.space_group_name_H-M   'P 1'
#
loop_
_entity.id
_entity.type
_entity.pdbx_description
1 polymer ?
#
loop_
_entity_poly.entity_id
_entity_poly.type
_entity_poly.pdbx_seq_one_letter_code
_entity_poly.pdbx_strand_id
1 'polypeptide(L)'
;MMPPHGPPQSAPGMSKTAVAFLFLFIGLAVGFFAGIGATKAGAALLEDLASSEAPADLAHAQSYVRPGFSFKYPGNWRVEADPPDNDPDHHVNVESPGSCMTMIFVLDVPTDPADNVRAQIDGFVPKLLSAPARTPFTTWGKYAGQGMLLKGKLLGLSEGSVRVFSHANDKRSFIAVEQCHDEDMDHVKPGLDLVESSFDFSP
;
A
#
# COMPACT_ATOMS: atom_id res chain seq x y z
N MET A 1 -33.58 -13.82 -46.43
CA MET A 1 -33.51 -12.41 -45.99
C MET A 1 -32.80 -12.38 -44.66
N MET A 2 -31.54 -11.93 -44.64
CA MET A 2 -30.72 -11.72 -43.45
C MET A 2 -30.49 -10.22 -43.25
N PRO A 3 -30.43 -9.70 -42.01
CA PRO A 3 -30.17 -8.29 -41.75
C PRO A 3 -28.67 -7.96 -41.93
N PRO A 4 -28.30 -6.71 -42.26
CA PRO A 4 -26.91 -6.32 -42.40
C PRO A 4 -26.25 -6.09 -41.03
N HIS A 5 -25.05 -6.66 -40.85
CA HIS A 5 -24.16 -6.40 -39.73
C HIS A 5 -23.65 -4.94 -39.78
N GLY A 6 -23.90 -4.17 -38.72
CA GLY A 6 -23.24 -2.89 -38.48
C GLY A 6 -21.79 -3.09 -38.00
N PRO A 7 -20.90 -2.09 -38.19
CA PRO A 7 -19.50 -2.18 -37.79
C PRO A 7 -19.34 -2.17 -36.26
N PRO A 8 -18.26 -2.77 -35.73
CA PRO A 8 -18.03 -2.87 -34.29
C PRO A 8 -17.79 -1.49 -33.67
N GLN A 9 -18.46 -1.21 -32.56
CA GLN A 9 -18.17 -0.05 -31.72
C GLN A 9 -16.78 -0.20 -31.10
N SER A 10 -15.90 0.78 -31.37
CA SER A 10 -14.61 0.93 -30.71
C SER A 10 -14.82 1.23 -29.22
N ALA A 11 -14.19 0.44 -28.35
CA ALA A 11 -14.13 0.70 -26.92
C ALA A 11 -13.59 2.12 -26.64
N PRO A 12 -14.11 2.82 -25.59
CA PRO A 12 -13.63 4.15 -25.24
C PRO A 12 -12.16 4.06 -24.85
N GLY A 13 -11.32 4.72 -25.65
CA GLY A 13 -9.89 4.82 -25.42
C GLY A 13 -9.61 5.50 -24.09
N MET A 14 -8.88 4.81 -23.22
CA MET A 14 -8.38 5.37 -21.97
C MET A 14 -7.55 6.61 -22.28
N SER A 15 -7.93 7.75 -21.69
CA SER A 15 -7.26 9.03 -21.89
C SER A 15 -5.79 8.93 -21.48
N LYS A 16 -4.89 9.47 -22.31
CA LYS A 16 -3.44 9.52 -22.06
C LYS A 16 -3.08 10.15 -20.71
N THR A 17 -3.97 10.98 -20.15
CA THR A 17 -3.83 11.59 -18.82
C THR A 17 -4.00 10.58 -17.69
N ALA A 18 -4.89 9.58 -17.82
CA ALA A 18 -5.10 8.55 -16.80
C ALA A 18 -3.90 7.59 -16.70
N VAL A 19 -3.24 7.35 -17.84
CA VAL A 19 -2.01 6.55 -17.92
C VAL A 19 -0.84 7.27 -17.23
N ALA A 20 -0.76 8.60 -17.35
CA ALA A 20 0.30 9.40 -16.71
C ALA A 20 0.23 9.38 -15.17
N PHE A 21 -0.97 9.34 -14.57
CA PHE A 21 -1.13 9.23 -13.12
C PHE A 21 -0.76 7.84 -12.59
N LEU A 22 -1.09 6.77 -13.32
CA LEU A 22 -0.69 5.40 -12.94
C LEU A 22 0.85 5.23 -12.90
N PHE A 23 1.58 5.91 -13.80
CA PHE A 23 3.04 5.90 -13.81
C PHE A 23 3.67 6.77 -12.72
N LEU A 24 2.98 7.81 -12.23
CA LEU A 24 3.49 8.66 -11.15
C LEU A 24 3.58 7.89 -9.82
N PHE A 25 2.59 7.04 -9.52
CA PHE A 25 2.59 6.22 -8.30
C PHE A 25 3.55 5.01 -8.38
N ILE A 26 3.78 4.45 -9.58
CA ILE A 26 4.85 3.47 -9.80
C ILE A 26 6.24 4.13 -9.64
N GLY A 27 6.37 5.41 -10.01
CA GLY A 27 7.60 6.20 -9.92
C GLY A 27 8.08 6.46 -8.49
N LEU A 28 7.17 6.68 -7.54
CA LEU A 28 7.52 6.91 -6.13
C LEU A 28 8.12 5.66 -5.48
N ALA A 29 7.59 4.47 -5.78
CA ALA A 29 8.20 3.20 -5.37
C ALA A 29 9.55 2.93 -6.08
N VAL A 30 9.75 3.45 -7.29
CA VAL A 30 10.98 3.29 -8.07
C VAL A 30 12.13 4.19 -7.57
N GLY A 31 11.84 5.40 -7.08
CA GLY A 31 12.85 6.35 -6.61
C GLY A 31 13.61 5.88 -5.36
N PHE A 32 12.96 5.13 -4.48
CA PHE A 32 13.54 4.68 -3.21
C PHE A 32 14.61 3.59 -3.40
N PHE A 33 14.41 2.62 -4.30
CA PHE A 33 15.30 1.45 -4.41
C PHE A 33 16.56 1.66 -5.28
N ALA A 34 16.63 2.72 -6.10
CA ALA A 34 17.76 2.92 -7.02
C ALA A 34 19.01 3.59 -6.38
N GLY A 35 18.91 4.14 -5.16
CA GLY A 35 19.97 4.97 -4.55
C GLY A 35 20.91 4.28 -3.54
N ILE A 36 20.64 3.03 -3.16
CA ILE A 36 21.15 2.47 -1.90
C ILE A 36 22.53 1.78 -2.04
N GLY A 37 23.00 1.50 -3.26
CA GLY A 37 24.24 0.74 -3.47
C GLY A 37 25.57 1.46 -3.21
N ALA A 38 25.62 2.79 -3.05
CA ALA A 38 26.90 3.52 -3.00
C ALA A 38 26.91 4.80 -2.13
N THR A 39 25.93 5.02 -1.26
CA THR A 39 25.80 6.27 -0.50
C THR A 39 25.56 6.01 1.00
N LYS A 40 25.62 7.06 1.83
CA LYS A 40 25.26 7.02 3.26
C LYS A 40 23.90 6.35 3.55
N ALA A 41 23.01 6.27 2.55
CA ALA A 41 21.76 5.51 2.61
C ALA A 41 21.96 4.00 2.83
N GLY A 42 23.07 3.41 2.35
CA GLY A 42 23.37 1.99 2.60
C GLY A 42 23.80 1.70 4.04
N ALA A 43 24.41 2.66 4.73
CA ALA A 43 24.74 2.53 6.16
C ALA A 43 23.50 2.72 7.04
N ALA A 44 22.63 3.68 6.69
CA ALA A 44 21.32 3.84 7.33
C ALA A 44 20.43 2.60 7.13
N LEU A 45 20.42 2.01 5.93
CA LEU A 45 19.73 0.74 5.67
C LEU A 45 20.24 -0.40 6.57
N LEU A 46 21.56 -0.46 6.82
CA LEU A 46 22.14 -1.50 7.69
C LEU A 46 21.86 -1.26 9.18
N GLU A 47 21.79 -0.01 9.64
CA GLU A 47 21.33 0.32 11.00
C GLU A 47 19.84 0.05 11.18
N ASP A 48 19.02 0.34 10.17
CA ASP A 48 17.58 0.10 10.16
C ASP A 48 17.24 -1.41 10.13
N LEU A 49 18.01 -2.19 9.37
CA LEU A 49 17.96 -3.66 9.38
C LEU A 49 18.48 -4.29 10.69
N ALA A 50 19.20 -3.54 11.52
CA ALA A 50 19.76 -4.01 12.79
C ALA A 50 18.96 -3.53 14.02
N SER A 51 18.01 -2.61 13.84
CA SER A 51 17.16 -2.10 14.91
C SER A 51 15.92 -2.97 15.04
N SER A 52 15.89 -3.83 16.06
CA SER A 52 14.66 -4.53 16.48
C SER A 52 13.51 -3.54 16.61
N GLU A 53 12.35 -3.86 16.03
CA GLU A 53 11.15 -3.04 16.19
C GLU A 53 10.77 -2.88 17.67
N ALA A 54 10.41 -1.67 18.05
CA ALA A 54 9.81 -1.42 19.36
C ALA A 54 8.34 -1.83 19.33
N PRO A 55 7.80 -2.42 20.41
CA PRO A 55 6.36 -2.70 20.50
C PRO A 55 5.51 -1.47 20.21
N ALA A 56 4.39 -1.64 19.51
CA ALA A 56 3.45 -0.56 19.23
C ALA A 56 2.88 0.07 20.53
N ASP A 57 2.99 1.38 20.67
CA ASP A 57 2.43 2.14 21.80
C ASP A 57 0.94 2.41 21.60
N LEU A 58 0.12 1.43 21.97
CA LEU A 58 -1.34 1.54 21.88
C LEU A 58 -1.95 2.42 22.99
N ALA A 59 -1.24 2.64 24.09
CA ALA A 59 -1.75 3.42 25.22
C ALA A 59 -1.84 4.92 24.87
N HIS A 60 -0.94 5.39 24.00
CA HIS A 60 -0.89 6.77 23.52
C HIS A 60 -1.23 6.87 22.03
N ALA A 61 -2.17 6.04 21.56
CA ALA A 61 -2.61 6.05 20.17
C ALA A 61 -3.07 7.46 19.72
N GLN A 62 -2.65 7.83 18.51
CA GLN A 62 -2.96 9.11 17.87
C GLN A 62 -4.04 8.92 16.82
N SER A 63 -4.63 10.03 16.35
CA SER A 63 -5.66 10.02 15.30
C SER A 63 -5.19 10.84 14.10
N TYR A 64 -5.35 10.28 12.91
CA TYR A 64 -5.14 10.95 11.64
C TYR A 64 -6.50 11.17 10.99
N VAL A 65 -6.82 12.42 10.63
CA VAL A 65 -8.14 12.79 10.12
C VAL A 65 -7.99 13.66 8.88
N ARG A 66 -8.66 13.24 7.80
CA ARG A 66 -8.78 13.95 6.52
C ARG A 66 -10.24 14.01 6.10
N PRO A 67 -10.62 14.87 5.14
CA PRO A 67 -11.99 14.91 4.63
C PRO A 67 -12.47 13.55 4.08
N GLY A 68 -11.58 12.80 3.42
CA GLY A 68 -11.92 11.54 2.76
C GLY A 68 -11.71 10.27 3.57
N PHE A 69 -11.00 10.32 4.70
CA PHE A 69 -10.74 9.16 5.54
C PHE A 69 -10.19 9.55 6.92
N SER A 70 -10.24 8.63 7.86
CA SER A 70 -9.56 8.76 9.15
C SER A 70 -9.12 7.41 9.69
N PHE A 71 -8.14 7.41 10.60
CA PHE A 71 -7.74 6.20 11.34
C PHE A 71 -6.98 6.59 12.61
N LYS A 72 -6.71 5.59 13.45
CA LYS A 72 -5.79 5.67 14.58
C LYS A 72 -4.50 4.92 14.29
N TYR A 73 -3.42 5.36 14.91
CA TYR A 73 -2.11 4.73 14.81
C TYR A 73 -1.38 4.76 16.16
N PRO A 74 -0.40 3.87 16.41
CA PRO A 74 0.34 3.84 17.66
C PRO A 74 1.08 5.14 17.95
N GLY A 75 1.23 5.49 19.23
CA GLY A 75 1.83 6.76 19.66
C GLY A 75 3.32 6.93 19.31
N ASN A 76 4.02 5.81 19.08
CA ASN A 76 5.42 5.77 18.66
C ASN A 76 5.61 5.66 17.14
N TRP A 77 4.52 5.58 16.35
CA TRP A 77 4.58 5.50 14.89
C TRP A 77 4.53 6.89 14.27
N ARG A 78 5.01 7.00 13.03
CA ARG A 78 5.03 8.25 12.28
C ARG A 78 4.05 8.18 11.13
N VAL A 79 3.47 9.34 10.78
CA VAL A 79 2.68 9.49 9.56
C VAL A 79 3.43 10.45 8.65
N GLU A 80 3.94 9.95 7.52
CA GLU A 80 4.55 10.81 6.51
C GLU A 80 3.44 11.41 5.64
N ALA A 81 3.09 12.67 5.92
CA ALA A 81 2.11 13.42 5.14
C ALA A 81 2.74 14.45 4.18
N ASP A 82 3.95 14.96 4.45
CA ASP A 82 4.38 16.25 3.87
C ASP A 82 5.79 16.33 3.22
N PRO A 83 6.17 15.47 2.25
CA PRO A 83 7.09 15.89 1.20
C PRO A 83 6.41 16.92 0.26
N PRO A 84 7.15 17.84 -0.38
CA PRO A 84 6.59 18.90 -1.24
C PRO A 84 5.74 18.40 -2.43
N ASP A 85 5.84 17.11 -2.77
CA ASP A 85 5.14 16.48 -3.89
C ASP A 85 4.08 15.43 -3.44
N ASN A 86 3.85 15.26 -2.13
CA ASN A 86 2.84 14.32 -1.65
C ASN A 86 1.48 15.01 -1.52
N ASP A 87 0.42 14.32 -1.95
CA ASP A 87 -0.95 14.74 -1.70
C ASP A 87 -1.54 13.89 -0.57
N PRO A 88 -1.54 14.39 0.67
CA PRO A 88 -1.93 13.58 1.82
C PRO A 88 -3.44 13.35 1.94
N ASP A 89 -4.26 13.84 0.99
CA ASP A 89 -5.66 13.39 0.82
C ASP A 89 -5.77 12.11 -0.03
N HIS A 90 -4.71 11.75 -0.75
CA HIS A 90 -4.69 10.61 -1.69
C HIS A 90 -3.62 9.57 -1.38
N HIS A 91 -2.58 9.93 -0.64
CA HIS A 91 -1.51 9.01 -0.26
C HIS A 91 -0.95 9.34 1.12
N VAL A 92 -0.97 8.34 2.01
CA VAL A 92 -0.39 8.43 3.34
C VAL A 92 0.40 7.17 3.68
N ASN A 93 1.55 7.36 4.32
CA ASN A 93 2.36 6.28 4.89
C ASN A 93 2.30 6.38 6.41
N VAL A 94 2.09 5.23 7.06
CA VAL A 94 2.19 5.06 8.51
C VAL A 94 3.33 4.11 8.78
N GLU A 95 4.36 4.56 9.47
CA GLU A 95 5.63 3.84 9.65
C GLU A 95 5.85 3.52 11.13
N SER A 96 6.22 2.27 11.42
CA SER A 96 6.73 1.89 12.73
C SER A 96 8.13 2.49 12.97
N PRO A 97 8.66 2.45 14.19
CA PRO A 97 10.01 2.96 14.48
C PRO A 97 11.15 2.29 13.70
N GLY A 98 10.95 1.08 13.20
CA GLY A 98 11.88 0.38 12.31
C GLY A 98 11.38 0.34 10.86
N SER A 99 11.18 -0.87 10.34
CA SER A 99 11.06 -1.15 8.91
C SER A 99 9.64 -1.51 8.43
N CYS A 100 8.67 -1.67 9.34
CA CYS A 100 7.30 -2.02 8.98
C CYS A 100 6.44 -0.78 8.67
N MET A 101 5.49 -0.92 7.74
CA MET A 101 4.67 0.21 7.29
C MET A 101 3.28 -0.19 6.78
N THR A 102 2.36 0.76 6.83
CA THR A 102 1.06 0.75 6.13
C THR A 102 1.01 1.95 5.18
N MET A 103 0.83 1.69 3.89
CA MET A 103 0.54 2.71 2.88
C MET A 103 -0.96 2.65 2.53
N ILE A 104 -1.59 3.81 2.46
CA ILE A 104 -2.98 3.95 2.05
C ILE A 104 -3.04 4.89 0.86
N PHE A 105 -3.62 4.39 -0.24
CA PHE A 105 -3.94 5.18 -1.43
C PHE A 105 -5.44 5.35 -1.50
N VAL A 106 -5.90 6.58 -1.68
CA VAL A 106 -7.30 6.91 -1.90
C VAL A 106 -7.45 7.44 -3.33
N LEU A 107 -8.47 6.97 -4.04
CA LEU A 107 -8.78 7.39 -5.39
C LEU A 107 -10.21 7.95 -5.43
N ASP A 108 -10.36 9.13 -6.03
CA ASP A 108 -11.64 9.82 -6.18
C ASP A 108 -12.56 9.25 -7.28
N VAL A 109 -12.29 8.01 -7.69
CA VAL A 109 -13.09 7.26 -8.64
C VAL A 109 -13.24 5.81 -8.16
N PRO A 110 -14.36 5.15 -8.47
CA PRO A 110 -14.45 3.71 -8.27
C PRO A 110 -13.49 3.01 -9.25
N THR A 111 -12.72 2.06 -8.74
CA THR A 111 -11.82 1.21 -9.53
C THR A 111 -12.05 -0.25 -9.17
N ASP A 112 -11.76 -1.18 -10.09
CA ASP A 112 -11.92 -2.61 -9.82
C ASP A 112 -10.86 -3.07 -8.79
N PRO A 113 -11.27 -3.60 -7.62
CA PRO A 113 -10.33 -4.05 -6.60
C PRO A 113 -9.33 -5.11 -7.08
N ALA A 114 -9.74 -6.01 -7.98
CA ALA A 114 -8.87 -7.07 -8.49
C ALA A 114 -7.80 -6.51 -9.43
N ASP A 115 -8.11 -5.47 -10.20
CA ASP A 115 -7.14 -4.79 -11.05
C ASP A 115 -6.12 -4.01 -10.21
N ASN A 116 -6.56 -3.33 -9.15
CA ASN A 116 -5.66 -2.64 -8.22
C ASN A 116 -4.70 -3.59 -7.51
N VAL A 117 -5.21 -4.69 -6.96
CA VAL A 117 -4.37 -5.71 -6.30
C VAL A 117 -3.36 -6.29 -7.28
N ARG A 118 -3.78 -6.59 -8.52
CA ARG A 118 -2.87 -7.09 -9.56
C ARG A 118 -1.78 -6.07 -9.88
N ALA A 119 -2.13 -4.80 -10.08
CA ALA A 119 -1.16 -3.75 -10.37
C ALA A 119 -0.10 -3.60 -9.27
N GLN A 120 -0.50 -3.68 -7.99
CA GLN A 120 0.44 -3.66 -6.87
C GLN A 120 1.35 -4.90 -6.85
N ILE A 121 0.79 -6.09 -7.06
CA ILE A 121 1.58 -7.33 -7.15
C ILE A 121 2.62 -7.22 -8.29
N ASP A 122 2.21 -6.74 -9.46
CA ASP A 122 3.08 -6.57 -10.62
C ASP A 122 4.18 -5.50 -10.37
N GLY A 123 3.91 -4.52 -9.50
CA GLY A 123 4.90 -3.56 -9.02
C GLY A 123 5.90 -4.14 -8.03
N PHE A 124 5.42 -4.91 -7.04
CA PHE A 124 6.25 -5.44 -5.94
C PHE A 124 7.05 -6.69 -6.31
N VAL A 125 6.44 -7.68 -6.97
CA VAL A 125 7.08 -8.98 -7.21
C VAL A 125 8.42 -8.88 -7.96
N PRO A 126 8.58 -8.11 -9.05
CA PRO A 126 9.84 -8.07 -9.77
C PRO A 126 10.97 -7.35 -9.02
N LYS A 127 10.67 -6.57 -7.98
CA LYS A 127 11.64 -5.65 -7.34
C LYS A 127 11.86 -5.91 -5.86
N LEU A 128 10.82 -6.33 -5.15
CA LEU A 128 10.78 -6.43 -3.69
C LEU A 128 10.70 -7.89 -3.22
N LEU A 129 9.88 -8.72 -3.86
CA LEU A 129 9.58 -10.09 -3.42
C LEU A 129 9.60 -11.04 -4.61
N SER A 130 10.75 -11.64 -4.92
CA SER A 130 10.85 -12.59 -6.04
C SER A 130 10.11 -13.88 -5.72
N ALA A 131 9.19 -14.28 -6.61
CA ALA A 131 8.39 -15.51 -6.54
C ALA A 131 7.74 -15.79 -5.15
N PRO A 132 6.94 -14.87 -4.59
CA PRO A 132 6.39 -15.03 -3.25
C PRO A 132 5.26 -16.06 -3.24
N ALA A 133 5.07 -16.72 -2.10
CA ALA A 133 3.84 -17.45 -1.82
C ALA A 133 2.66 -16.46 -1.77
N ARG A 134 1.53 -16.84 -2.38
CA ARG A 134 0.36 -15.97 -2.56
C ARG A 134 -0.85 -16.57 -1.86
N THR A 135 -1.45 -15.82 -0.93
CA THR A 135 -2.67 -16.22 -0.22
C THR A 135 -3.75 -15.16 -0.40
N PRO A 136 -4.84 -15.45 -1.11
CA PRO A 136 -5.93 -14.49 -1.28
C PRO A 136 -6.69 -14.28 0.03
N PHE A 137 -7.23 -13.07 0.20
CA PHE A 137 -8.18 -12.74 1.27
C PHE A 137 -9.19 -11.70 0.77
N THR A 138 -10.28 -11.47 1.51
CA THR A 138 -11.42 -10.68 1.01
C THR A 138 -11.87 -9.56 1.95
N THR A 139 -11.20 -9.37 3.07
CA THR A 139 -11.56 -8.37 4.07
C THR A 139 -10.33 -7.65 4.62
N TRP A 140 -10.48 -6.35 4.85
CA TRP A 140 -9.52 -5.54 5.61
C TRP A 140 -10.32 -4.58 6.48
N GLY A 141 -10.18 -4.74 7.80
CA GLY A 141 -11.04 -4.10 8.79
C GLY A 141 -12.51 -4.46 8.55
N LYS A 142 -13.36 -3.44 8.37
CA LYS A 142 -14.79 -3.60 8.08
C LYS A 142 -15.14 -3.68 6.59
N TYR A 143 -14.16 -3.55 5.70
CA TYR A 143 -14.39 -3.47 4.25
C TYR A 143 -14.27 -4.82 3.58
N ALA A 144 -15.24 -5.15 2.73
CA ALA A 144 -15.16 -6.28 1.81
C ALA A 144 -14.50 -5.84 0.50
N GLY A 145 -13.63 -6.66 -0.06
CA GLY A 145 -12.90 -6.32 -1.27
C GLY A 145 -12.03 -7.46 -1.76
N GLN A 146 -10.95 -7.11 -2.45
CA GLN A 146 -9.96 -8.08 -2.93
C GLN A 146 -8.64 -7.85 -2.20
N GLY A 147 -8.02 -8.92 -1.71
CA GLY A 147 -6.70 -8.87 -1.11
C GLY A 147 -5.81 -10.03 -1.50
N MET A 148 -4.51 -9.81 -1.34
CA MET A 148 -3.46 -10.79 -1.53
C MET A 148 -2.36 -10.60 -0.50
N LEU A 149 -2.07 -11.65 0.28
CA LEU A 149 -0.88 -11.75 1.11
C LEU A 149 0.24 -12.38 0.27
N LEU A 150 1.34 -11.66 0.14
CA LEU A 150 2.59 -12.11 -0.47
C LEU A 150 3.58 -12.42 0.65
N LYS A 151 4.09 -13.65 0.71
CA LYS A 151 5.13 -14.06 1.68
C LYS A 151 6.40 -14.52 0.96
N GLY A 152 7.55 -14.11 1.48
CA GLY A 152 8.86 -14.53 1.01
C GLY A 152 9.94 -13.55 1.45
N LYS A 153 11.10 -13.61 0.79
CA LYS A 153 12.23 -12.74 1.13
C LYS A 153 12.07 -11.33 0.56
N LEU A 154 11.96 -10.35 1.45
CA LEU A 154 12.01 -8.92 1.12
C LEU A 154 13.43 -8.55 0.68
N LEU A 155 13.55 -7.99 -0.53
CA LEU A 155 14.81 -7.67 -1.21
C LEU A 155 15.78 -8.86 -1.31
N GLY A 156 15.28 -10.09 -1.19
CA GLY A 156 16.09 -11.31 -1.16
C GLY A 156 16.90 -11.52 0.12
N LEU A 157 16.71 -10.70 1.16
CA LEU A 157 17.50 -10.71 2.39
C LEU A 157 16.81 -11.51 3.50
N SER A 158 15.71 -10.96 4.04
CA SER A 158 15.01 -11.49 5.21
C SER A 158 13.58 -11.89 4.87
N GLU A 159 13.06 -12.91 5.54
CA GLU A 159 11.66 -13.31 5.40
C GLU A 159 10.74 -12.17 5.85
N GLY A 160 9.64 -12.01 5.15
CA GLY A 160 8.65 -11.00 5.44
C GLY A 160 7.42 -11.16 4.58
N SER A 161 6.57 -10.15 4.65
CA SER A 161 5.32 -10.15 3.92
C SER A 161 4.90 -8.79 3.42
N VAL A 162 4.13 -8.81 2.34
CA VAL A 162 3.37 -7.68 1.84
C VAL A 162 1.90 -8.09 1.76
N ARG A 163 1.00 -7.41 2.46
CA ARG A 163 -0.45 -7.54 2.30
C ARG A 163 -0.94 -6.40 1.42
N VAL A 164 -1.61 -6.73 0.33
CA VAL A 164 -2.30 -5.74 -0.50
C VAL A 164 -3.79 -5.99 -0.38
N PHE A 165 -4.58 -4.95 -0.17
CA PHE A 165 -6.03 -4.98 -0.20
C PHE A 165 -6.58 -3.79 -0.99
N SER A 166 -7.68 -3.99 -1.70
CA SER A 166 -8.41 -2.89 -2.32
C SER A 166 -9.92 -3.04 -2.12
N HIS A 167 -10.58 -1.90 -1.96
CA HIS A 167 -12.03 -1.77 -1.84
C HIS A 167 -12.50 -0.58 -2.69
N ALA A 168 -13.73 -0.67 -3.20
CA ALA A 168 -14.39 0.41 -3.90
C ALA A 168 -15.85 0.49 -3.45
N ASN A 169 -16.36 1.72 -3.37
CA ASN A 169 -17.79 2.03 -3.31
C ASN A 169 -18.22 2.69 -4.63
N ASP A 170 -19.44 3.20 -4.73
CA ASP A 170 -19.98 3.78 -5.98
C ASP A 170 -19.27 5.06 -6.44
N LYS A 171 -18.45 5.69 -5.59
CA LYS A 171 -17.84 7.00 -5.86
C LYS A 171 -16.32 6.98 -5.86
N ARG A 172 -15.72 6.19 -4.97
CA ARG A 172 -14.30 6.26 -4.63
C ARG A 172 -13.78 4.86 -4.33
N SER A 173 -12.47 4.72 -4.31
CA SER A 173 -11.79 3.48 -3.95
C SER A 173 -10.58 3.75 -3.07
N PHE A 174 -10.11 2.72 -2.38
CA PHE A 174 -8.83 2.77 -1.68
C PHE A 174 -8.04 1.47 -1.87
N ILE A 175 -6.74 1.59 -1.65
CA ILE A 175 -5.79 0.49 -1.62
C ILE A 175 -5.01 0.61 -0.31
N ALA A 176 -4.98 -0.47 0.46
CA ALA A 176 -4.13 -0.60 1.64
C ALA A 176 -2.98 -1.57 1.31
N VAL A 177 -1.76 -1.17 1.62
CA VAL A 177 -0.56 -2.01 1.51
C VAL A 177 0.14 -2.03 2.85
N GLU A 178 0.37 -3.21 3.41
CA GLU A 178 1.19 -3.38 4.61
C GLU A 178 2.44 -4.17 4.23
N GLN A 179 3.60 -3.72 4.68
CA GLN A 179 4.87 -4.42 4.52
C GLN A 179 5.51 -4.60 5.90
N CYS A 180 6.01 -5.79 6.18
CA CYS A 180 6.77 -6.02 7.40
C CYS A 180 7.66 -7.27 7.31
N HIS A 181 8.78 -7.24 8.02
CA HIS A 181 9.63 -8.41 8.22
C HIS A 181 9.02 -9.38 9.24
N ASP A 182 9.23 -10.68 9.05
CA ASP A 182 8.60 -11.70 9.90
C ASP A 182 9.11 -11.64 11.35
N GLU A 183 10.37 -11.22 11.56
CA GLU A 183 10.99 -11.09 12.89
C GLU A 183 10.40 -9.95 13.74
N ASP A 184 9.80 -8.97 13.09
CA ASP A 184 9.24 -7.77 13.71
C ASP A 184 7.72 -7.86 13.92
N MET A 185 7.06 -8.81 13.25
CA MET A 185 5.61 -8.90 13.17
C MET A 185 4.95 -8.95 14.56
N ASP A 186 5.51 -9.67 15.53
CA ASP A 186 4.93 -9.78 16.87
C ASP A 186 4.88 -8.43 17.62
N HIS A 187 5.84 -7.52 17.35
CA HIS A 187 5.89 -6.19 17.96
C HIS A 187 4.98 -5.18 17.27
N VAL A 188 4.84 -5.28 15.94
CA VAL A 188 4.13 -4.28 15.14
C VAL A 188 2.70 -4.66 14.80
N LYS A 189 2.35 -5.96 14.81
CA LYS A 189 1.01 -6.43 14.44
C LYS A 189 -0.11 -5.72 15.21
N PRO A 190 -0.02 -5.49 16.54
CA PRO A 190 -1.06 -4.74 17.25
C PRO A 190 -1.24 -3.30 16.72
N GLY A 191 -0.18 -2.69 16.20
CA GLY A 191 -0.23 -1.39 15.54
C GLY A 191 -0.86 -1.45 14.15
N LEU A 192 -0.49 -2.44 13.33
CA LEU A 192 -1.13 -2.69 12.03
C LEU A 192 -2.64 -2.93 12.22
N ASP A 193 -3.01 -3.77 13.20
CA ASP A 193 -4.40 -4.07 13.53
C ASP A 193 -5.16 -2.82 13.99
N LEU A 194 -4.51 -1.89 14.71
CA LEU A 194 -5.12 -0.62 15.10
C LEU A 194 -5.43 0.25 13.87
N VAL A 195 -4.50 0.37 12.93
CA VAL A 195 -4.72 1.11 11.68
C VAL A 195 -5.86 0.47 10.88
N GLU A 196 -5.80 -0.85 10.66
CA GLU A 196 -6.80 -1.62 9.92
C GLU A 196 -8.20 -1.52 10.53
N SER A 197 -8.33 -1.73 11.83
CA SER A 197 -9.64 -1.78 12.52
C SER A 197 -10.26 -0.40 12.72
N SER A 198 -9.46 0.66 12.78
CA SER A 198 -9.95 2.03 13.00
C SER A 198 -10.13 2.83 11.71
N PHE A 199 -9.71 2.29 10.56
CA PHE A 199 -9.84 2.98 9.28
C PHE A 199 -11.30 3.22 8.90
N ASP A 200 -11.63 4.49 8.74
CA ASP A 200 -12.92 4.96 8.28
C ASP A 200 -12.75 5.67 6.93
N PHE A 201 -13.44 5.16 5.91
CA PHE A 201 -13.41 5.65 4.55
C PHE A 201 -14.66 6.45 4.31
N SER A 202 -14.50 7.77 4.27
CA SER A 202 -15.61 8.70 4.13
C SER A 202 -16.09 8.77 2.66
N PRO A 203 -17.42 8.87 2.45
CA PRO A 203 -18.05 8.86 1.12
C PRO A 203 -17.90 10.15 0.31
#